data_AF-A0A6L7PWF6-F1
#
_entry.id   AF-A0A6L7PWF6-F1
#
_cell.length_a   1.000
_cell.length_b   1.000
_cell.length_c   1.000
_cell.angle_alpha   90.00
_cell.angle_beta   90.00
_cell.angle_gamma   90.00
#
_symmetry.space_group_name_H-M   'P 1'
#
loop_
_entity.id
_entity.type
_entity.pdbx_description
1 polymer ?
#
loop_
_entity_poly.entity_id
_entity_poly.type
_entity_poly.pdbx_seq_one_letter_code
_entity_poly.pdbx_strand_id
1 'polypeptide(L)' 'MQTKTVTRKSLMRKACPRCGGDVCRMRDTFGVYHQCAQCGREFRRQPAVSIPTATSTPASINSPASATEHNEVMVA' A
#
# COMPACT_ATOMS: atom_id res chain seq x y z
N MET A 1 8.67 26.73 -37.01
CA MET A 1 9.47 26.02 -36.00
C MET A 1 8.50 25.51 -34.93
N GLN A 2 8.04 24.26 -35.01
CA GLN A 2 7.04 23.74 -34.07
C GLN A 2 7.78 23.21 -32.83
N THR A 3 7.85 24.01 -31.77
CA THR A 3 8.32 23.56 -30.46
C THR A 3 7.26 22.65 -29.84
N LYS A 4 7.23 21.37 -30.25
CA LYS A 4 6.44 20.35 -29.56
C LYS A 4 7.08 20.10 -28.20
N THR A 5 6.64 20.83 -27.19
CA THR A 5 6.95 20.54 -25.80
C THR A 5 6.44 19.14 -25.52
N VAL A 6 7.34 18.15 -25.50
CA VAL A 6 6.97 16.76 -25.22
C VAL A 6 6.65 16.67 -23.74
N THR A 7 5.43 17.03 -23.37
CA THR A 7 4.88 16.72 -22.05
C THR A 7 4.86 15.21 -21.95
N ARG A 8 5.79 14.63 -21.18
CA ARG A 8 5.90 13.17 -21.01
C ARG A 8 4.64 12.64 -20.29
N LYS A 9 3.59 12.39 -21.06
CA LYS A 9 2.36 11.75 -20.61
C LYS A 9 2.61 10.25 -20.54
N SER A 10 2.72 9.72 -19.33
CA SER A 10 2.92 8.28 -19.12
C SER A 10 1.55 7.62 -18.91
N LEU A 11 1.21 6.63 -19.71
CA LEU A 11 -0.02 5.85 -19.56
C LEU A 11 0.26 4.58 -18.76
N MET A 12 -0.47 4.37 -17.67
CA MET A 12 -0.41 3.16 -16.86
C MET A 12 -1.65 2.32 -17.16
N ARG A 13 -1.45 1.16 -17.79
CA ARG A 13 -2.55 0.26 -18.16
C ARG A 13 -3.12 -0.45 -16.94
N LYS A 14 -4.45 -0.61 -16.91
CA LYS A 14 -5.19 -1.27 -15.82
C LYS A 14 -4.82 -0.80 -14.40
N ALA A 15 -4.49 0.48 -14.27
CA ALA A 15 -3.99 1.04 -13.02
C ALA A 15 -5.08 1.72 -12.17
N CYS A 16 -6.30 1.89 -12.69
CA CYS A 16 -7.38 2.51 -11.93
C CYS A 16 -7.97 1.51 -10.91
N PRO A 17 -7.91 1.78 -9.59
CA PRO A 17 -8.45 0.87 -8.58
C PRO A 17 -9.99 0.80 -8.58
N ARG A 18 -10.67 1.77 -9.22
CA ARG A 18 -12.14 1.80 -9.28
C ARG A 18 -12.72 0.96 -10.42
N CYS A 19 -12.13 1.05 -11.61
CA CYS A 19 -12.70 0.47 -12.82
C CYS A 19 -11.74 -0.44 -13.58
N GLY A 20 -10.48 -0.57 -13.15
CA GLY A 20 -9.46 -1.35 -13.87
C GLY A 20 -9.05 -0.73 -15.21
N GLY A 21 -9.38 0.55 -15.45
CA GLY A 21 -9.02 1.28 -16.66
C GLY A 21 -7.62 1.87 -16.66
N ASP A 22 -7.27 2.48 -17.78
CA ASP A 22 -5.98 3.16 -17.98
C ASP A 22 -5.92 4.49 -17.22
N VAL A 23 -4.74 4.78 -16.67
CA VAL A 23 -4.47 6.00 -15.90
C VAL A 23 -3.39 6.81 -16.61
N CYS A 24 -3.73 8.06 -16.92
CA CYS A 24 -2.81 9.06 -17.44
C CYS A 24 -2.06 9.71 -16.28
N ARG A 25 -0.74 9.66 -16.32
CA ARG A 25 0.14 10.43 -15.44
C ARG A 25 0.61 11.67 -16.18
N MET A 26 0.34 12.83 -15.59
CA MET A 26 0.73 14.14 -16.10
C MET A 26 1.60 14.86 -15.06
N ARG A 27 2.56 15.64 -15.52
CA ARG A 27 3.46 16.43 -14.68
C ARG A 27 3.44 17.87 -15.17
N ASP A 28 3.12 18.76 -14.24
CA ASP A 28 2.99 20.19 -14.45
C ASP A 28 3.84 20.94 -13.42
N THR A 29 3.88 22.27 -13.50
CA THR A 29 4.65 23.12 -12.59
C THR A 29 4.29 22.89 -11.11
N PHE A 30 3.03 22.52 -10.84
CA PHE A 30 2.51 22.29 -9.49
C PHE A 30 2.74 20.87 -8.95
N GLY A 31 3.16 19.92 -9.79
CA GLY A 31 3.42 18.54 -9.37
C GLY A 31 2.99 17.47 -10.37
N VAL A 32 2.76 16.27 -9.86
CA VAL A 32 2.38 15.10 -10.66
C VAL A 32 0.95 14.69 -10.32
N TYR A 33 0.12 14.56 -11.35
CA TYR A 33 -1.28 14.19 -11.25
C TYR A 33 -1.55 12.88 -12.00
N HIS A 34 -2.49 12.09 -11.49
CA HIS A 34 -2.90 10.84 -12.12
C HIS A 34 -4.42 10.86 -12.32
N GLN A 35 -4.89 10.68 -13.54
CA GLN A 35 -6.31 10.68 -13.89
C GLN A 35 -6.67 9.44 -14.71
N CYS A 36 -7.76 8.76 -14.36
CA CYS A 36 -8.27 7.66 -15.15
C CYS A 36 -8.95 8.14 -16.43
N ALA A 37 -8.55 7.60 -17.58
CA ALA A 37 -9.13 7.97 -18.88
C ALA A 37 -10.55 7.40 -19.09
N GLN A 38 -10.94 6.36 -18.34
CA GLN A 38 -12.24 5.70 -18.50
C GLN A 38 -13.30 6.26 -17.57
N CYS A 39 -13.01 6.39 -16.27
CA CYS A 39 -13.99 6.83 -15.26
C CYS A 39 -13.78 8.27 -14.76
N GLY A 40 -12.74 8.97 -15.25
CA GLY A 40 -12.43 10.35 -14.88
C GLY A 40 -11.87 10.55 -13.47
N ARG A 41 -11.76 9.49 -12.66
CA ARG A 41 -11.30 9.62 -11.27
C ARG A 41 -9.84 10.05 -11.20
N GLU A 42 -9.57 11.04 -10.35
CA GLU A 42 -8.24 11.57 -10.08
C GLU A 42 -7.65 10.95 -8.81
N PHE A 43 -6.34 10.73 -8.82
CA PHE A 43 -5.59 10.14 -7.72
C PHE A 43 -4.32 10.95 -7.47
N ARG A 44 -4.13 11.39 -6.23
CA ARG A 44 -2.83 11.84 -5.77
C ARG A 44 -2.08 10.62 -5.27
N ARG A 45 -1.05 10.17 -6.00
CA ARG A 45 -0.07 9.26 -5.40
C ARG A 45 0.69 10.08 -4.37
N GLN A 46 0.44 9.83 -3.10
CA GLN A 46 1.39 10.24 -2.08
C GLN A 46 2.72 9.53 -2.42
N PRO A 47 3.86 10.24 -2.42
CA PRO A 47 5.14 9.53 -2.47
C PRO A 47 5.13 8.57 -1.29
N ALA A 48 5.45 7.30 -1.54
CA ALA A 48 5.62 6.34 -0.46
C ALA A 48 6.70 6.92 0.45
N VAL A 49 6.29 7.49 1.58
CA VAL A 49 7.20 7.79 2.67
C VAL A 49 7.70 6.42 3.08
N SER A 50 8.93 6.12 2.72
CA SER A 50 9.64 4.96 3.22
C SER A 50 9.79 5.19 4.73
N ILE A 51 8.78 4.81 5.49
CA ILE A 51 8.93 4.68 6.94
C ILE A 51 9.95 3.55 7.07
N PRO A 52 11.15 3.79 7.65
CA PRO A 52 12.07 2.70 7.90
C PRO A 52 11.32 1.71 8.79
N THR A 53 11.01 0.55 8.23
CA THR A 53 10.35 -0.54 8.93
C THR A 53 11.27 -0.93 10.08
N ALA A 54 10.96 -0.47 11.29
CA ALA A 54 11.53 -1.07 12.47
C ALA A 54 11.10 -2.53 12.44
N THR A 55 12.08 -3.41 12.23
CA THR A 55 11.94 -4.87 12.28
C THR A 55 11.38 -5.25 13.65
N SER A 56 10.06 -5.33 13.77
CA SER A 56 9.42 -6.05 14.86
C SER A 56 9.45 -7.52 14.49
N THR A 57 10.51 -8.19 14.94
CA THR A 57 10.62 -9.64 15.04
C THR A 57 9.28 -10.23 15.52
N PRO A 58 8.72 -11.25 14.86
CA PRO A 58 7.58 -11.97 15.42
C PRO A 58 8.07 -12.72 16.67
N ALA A 59 7.74 -12.21 17.85
CA ALA A 59 7.86 -12.97 19.09
C ALA A 59 6.89 -14.15 18.99
N SER A 60 7.42 -15.30 18.61
CA SER A 60 6.77 -16.60 18.68
C SER A 60 6.59 -16.96 20.17
N ILE A 61 5.50 -16.52 20.77
CA ILE A 61 5.06 -17.06 22.05
C ILE A 61 4.31 -18.36 21.80
N ASN A 62 5.04 -19.45 21.96
CA ASN A 62 4.49 -20.79 22.03
C ASN A 62 3.35 -20.81 23.07
N SER A 63 2.16 -21.22 22.66
CA SER A 63 1.11 -21.66 23.57
C SER A 63 1.46 -23.05 24.11
N PRO A 64 1.50 -23.29 25.42
CA PRO A 64 1.34 -24.65 25.93
C PRO A 64 -0.15 -24.95 26.11
N ALA A 65 -0.63 -25.85 25.27
CA ALA A 65 -1.85 -26.61 25.50
C ALA A 65 -1.71 -27.46 26.78
N SER A 66 -2.85 -27.68 27.43
CA SER A 66 -3.09 -28.47 28.63
C SER A 66 -2.25 -29.74 28.82
N ALA A 67 -1.78 -29.95 30.05
CA ALA A 67 -1.74 -31.29 30.65
C ALA A 67 -1.77 -31.19 32.19
N THR A 68 -2.82 -31.79 32.75
CA THR A 68 -3.07 -32.30 34.09
C THR A 68 -1.85 -32.62 34.96
N GLU A 69 -1.87 -32.24 36.24
CA GLU A 69 -1.37 -33.10 37.32
C GLU A 69 -2.12 -32.82 38.64
N HIS A 70 -2.59 -33.90 39.26
CA HIS A 70 -3.24 -33.95 40.56
C HIS A 70 -2.16 -34.00 41.65
N ASN A 71 -2.26 -33.23 42.74
CA ASN A 71 -1.87 -33.75 44.05
C ASN A 71 -2.49 -33.00 45.24
N GLU A 72 -2.71 -33.77 46.30
CA GLU A 72 -3.45 -33.58 47.54
C GLU A 72 -3.02 -32.40 48.43
N VAL A 73 -3.98 -31.87 49.20
CA VAL A 73 -3.71 -31.20 50.48
C VAL A 73 -4.66 -31.75 51.54
N MET A 74 -4.11 -32.59 52.42
CA MET A 74 -4.62 -32.84 53.77
C MET A 74 -4.74 -31.50 54.51
N VAL A 75 -5.90 -31.22 55.09
CA VAL A 75 -6.01 -30.32 56.24
C VAL A 75 -6.77 -31.05 57.35
N ALA A 76 -6.20 -30.90 58.54
CA ALA A 76 -6.40 -31.61 59.80
C ALA A 76 -7.83 -31.58 60.36
#